data_AF-B0BYZ3-F1
#
_entry.id   AF-B0BYZ3-F1
#
_cell.length_a   1.000
_cell.length_b   1.000
_cell.length_c   1.000
_cell.angle_alpha   90.00
_cell.angle_beta   90.00
_cell.angle_gamma   90.00
#
_symmetry.space_group_name_H-M   'P 1'
#
loop_
_entity.id
_entity.type
_entity.pdbx_description
1 polymer ?
#
loop_
_entity_poly.entity_id
_entity_poly.type
_entity_poly.pdbx_seq_one_letter_code
_entity_poly.pdbx_strand_id
1 'polypeptide(L)'
;MAILLTRRDEPPQKISLDQAQAMVYSIIDYAEGLGFKPHRDFQKSKAHLGEWSSQGKLDCGRNGKPCYFCGPYDDPKKILKTLTENVGEGNFDYVIEG
;
A
#
# COMPACT_ATOMS: atom_id res chain seq x y z
N MET A 1 -10.90 -9.06 -15.22
CA MET A 1 -10.22 -10.15 -14.46
C MET A 1 -8.89 -9.59 -14.00
N ALA A 2 -8.59 -9.69 -12.71
CA ALA A 2 -7.31 -9.28 -12.14
C ALA A 2 -6.57 -10.49 -11.54
N ILE A 3 -5.26 -10.35 -11.33
CA ILE A 3 -4.37 -11.42 -10.88
C ILE A 3 -3.65 -10.95 -9.62
N LEU A 4 -3.66 -11.78 -8.58
CA LEU A 4 -2.96 -11.55 -7.30
C LEU A 4 -1.76 -12.50 -7.17
N LEU A 5 -0.63 -11.97 -6.70
CA LEU A 5 0.58 -12.73 -6.38
C LEU A 5 0.72 -12.85 -4.86
N THR A 6 0.55 -14.06 -4.31
CA THR A 6 0.58 -14.33 -2.86
C THR A 6 1.98 -14.72 -2.38
N ARG A 7 2.71 -15.51 -3.16
CA ARG A 7 4.12 -15.92 -2.96
C ARG A 7 4.83 -16.10 -4.31
N ARG A 8 6.15 -15.92 -4.33
CA ARG A 8 6.97 -15.99 -5.55
C ARG A 8 6.84 -17.33 -6.31
N ASP A 9 6.54 -18.41 -5.58
CA ASP A 9 6.46 -19.77 -6.11
C ASP A 9 5.02 -20.31 -6.25
N GLU A 10 4.01 -19.52 -5.90
CA GLU A 10 2.61 -19.91 -6.06
C GLU A 10 2.02 -19.40 -7.39
N PRO A 11 1.17 -20.19 -8.06
CA PRO A 11 0.52 -19.75 -9.27
C PRO A 11 -0.36 -18.53 -8.96
N PRO A 12 -0.40 -17.52 -9.85
CA PRO A 12 -1.18 -16.32 -9.60
C PRO A 12 -2.67 -16.63 -9.44
N GLN A 13 -3.30 -16.05 -8.43
CA GLN A 13 -4.72 -16.26 -8.15
C GLN A 13 -5.57 -15.29 -8.98
N LYS A 14 -6.62 -15.81 -9.62
CA LYS A 14 -7.64 -14.98 -10.28
C LYS A 14 -8.52 -14.31 -9.24
N ILE A 15 -8.72 -13.00 -9.39
CA ILE A 15 -9.59 -12.18 -8.56
C ILE A 15 -10.54 -11.35 -9.44
N SER A 16 -11.66 -10.90 -8.85
CA SER A 16 -12.59 -9.99 -9.53
C SER A 16 -11.98 -8.58 -9.68
N LEU A 17 -12.57 -7.76 -10.56
CA LEU A 17 -12.17 -6.36 -10.68
C LEU A 17 -12.44 -5.62 -9.36
N ASP A 18 -13.61 -5.82 -8.75
CA ASP A 18 -14.00 -5.19 -7.49
C ASP A 18 -13.03 -5.51 -6.35
N GLN A 19 -12.53 -6.76 -6.29
CA GLN A 19 -11.50 -7.14 -5.32
C GLN A 19 -10.18 -6.39 -5.57
N ALA A 20 -9.77 -6.26 -6.83
CA ALA A 20 -8.56 -5.50 -7.17
C ALA A 20 -8.71 -4.00 -6.88
N GLN A 21 -9.87 -3.41 -7.21
CA GLN A 21 -10.21 -2.03 -6.88
C GLN A 21 -10.17 -1.81 -5.37
N ALA A 22 -10.84 -2.65 -4.60
CA ALA A 22 -10.86 -2.57 -3.14
C ALA A 22 -9.45 -2.61 -2.55
N MET A 23 -8.59 -3.53 -3.00
CA MET A 23 -7.21 -3.61 -2.53
C MET A 23 -6.41 -2.35 -2.86
N VAL A 24 -6.39 -1.95 -4.13
CA VAL A 24 -5.54 -0.85 -4.59
C VAL A 24 -6.00 0.48 -4.00
N TYR A 25 -7.30 0.78 -4.07
CA TYR A 25 -7.79 2.06 -3.60
C TYR A 25 -7.83 2.17 -2.07
N SER A 26 -8.02 1.07 -1.33
CA SER A 26 -7.87 1.11 0.14
C SER A 26 -6.43 1.43 0.54
N ILE A 27 -5.43 0.85 -0.14
CA ILE A 27 -4.02 1.12 0.13
C ILE A 27 -3.65 2.56 -0.22
N ILE A 28 -4.18 3.10 -1.32
CA ILE A 28 -3.95 4.50 -1.71
C ILE A 28 -4.51 5.45 -0.66
N ASP A 29 -5.79 5.29 -0.29
CA ASP A 29 -6.45 6.13 0.72
C ASP A 29 -5.72 6.06 2.07
N TYR A 30 -5.32 4.85 2.48
CA TYR A 30 -4.53 4.65 3.69
C TYR A 30 -3.17 5.35 3.62
N ALA A 31 -2.42 5.19 2.52
CA ALA A 31 -1.10 5.78 2.34
C ALA A 31 -1.14 7.31 2.25
N GLU A 32 -2.18 7.87 1.63
CA GLU A 32 -2.42 9.33 1.58
C GLU A 32 -2.63 9.89 2.98
N GLY A 33 -3.37 9.19 3.85
CA GLY A 33 -3.52 9.55 5.27
C GLY A 33 -2.22 9.50 6.08
N LEU A 34 -1.18 8.82 5.58
CA LEU A 34 0.15 8.74 6.20
C LEU A 34 1.15 9.75 5.61
N GLY A 35 0.71 10.60 4.66
CA GLY A 35 1.58 11.56 3.98
C GLY A 35 2.32 11.02 2.76
N PHE A 36 2.01 9.80 2.31
CA PHE A 36 2.56 9.23 1.08
C PHE A 36 1.64 9.44 -0.11
N LYS A 37 2.21 9.46 -1.31
CA LYS A 37 1.45 9.52 -2.55
C LYS A 37 1.70 8.27 -3.37
N PRO A 38 0.72 7.80 -4.16
CA PRO A 38 0.95 6.70 -5.09
C PRO A 38 2.11 7.05 -6.04
N HIS A 39 2.85 6.02 -6.46
CA HIS A 39 3.93 6.18 -7.44
C HIS A 39 3.39 6.87 -8.70
N ARG A 40 4.20 7.74 -9.34
CA ARG A 40 3.77 8.52 -10.52
C ARG A 40 3.18 7.66 -11.65
N ASP A 41 3.70 6.46 -11.82
CA ASP A 41 3.25 5.53 -12.85
C ASP A 41 1.91 4.88 -12.55
N PHE A 42 1.41 4.97 -11.31
CA PHE A 42 0.07 4.52 -10.97
C PHE A 42 -1.01 5.21 -11.83
N GLN A 43 -0.78 6.46 -12.23
CA GLN A 43 -1.69 7.18 -13.12
C GLN A 43 -1.89 6.48 -14.47
N LYS A 44 -0.84 5.79 -14.97
CA LYS A 44 -0.92 5.01 -16.21
C LYS A 44 -1.81 3.77 -16.02
N SER A 45 -1.82 3.18 -14.83
CA SER A 45 -2.63 1.99 -14.52
C SER A 45 -4.07 2.29 -14.09
N LYS A 46 -4.38 3.54 -13.72
CA LYS A 46 -5.70 3.92 -13.18
C LYS A 46 -6.85 3.57 -14.13
N ALA A 47 -6.63 3.71 -15.44
CA ALA A 47 -7.63 3.37 -16.47
C ALA A 47 -8.05 1.89 -16.45
N HIS A 48 -7.16 0.98 -16.01
CA HIS A 48 -7.48 -0.45 -15.92
C HIS A 48 -8.31 -0.81 -14.69
N LEU A 49 -8.23 0.01 -13.64
CA LEU A 49 -8.99 -0.18 -12.42
C LEU A 49 -10.35 0.52 -12.49
N GLY A 50 -10.49 1.58 -13.28
CA GLY A 50 -11.75 2.34 -13.38
C GLY A 50 -12.12 3.05 -12.08
N GLU A 51 -13.34 3.56 -11.99
CA GLU A 51 -13.85 4.20 -10.78
C GLU A 51 -14.25 3.16 -9.73
N TRP A 52 -14.03 3.47 -8.45
CA TRP A 52 -14.35 2.59 -7.34
C TRP A 52 -15.46 3.19 -6.49
N SER A 53 -16.46 2.37 -6.18
CA SER A 53 -17.62 2.73 -5.37
C SER A 53 -17.37 2.72 -3.86
N SER A 54 -16.11 2.57 -3.43
CA SER A 54 -15.71 2.33 -2.03
C SER A 54 -16.22 1.01 -1.42
N GLN A 55 -16.85 0.14 -2.21
CA GLN A 55 -17.32 -1.15 -1.76
C GLN A 55 -16.14 -2.08 -1.45
N GLY A 56 -16.24 -2.79 -0.31
CA GLY A 56 -15.22 -3.75 0.12
C GLY A 56 -13.94 -3.12 0.66
N LYS A 57 -13.98 -1.87 1.12
CA LYS A 57 -12.83 -1.17 1.74
C LYS A 57 -12.17 -2.06 2.81
N LEU A 58 -10.85 -2.14 2.72
CA LEU A 58 -10.02 -2.99 3.59
C LEU A 58 -9.32 -2.15 4.64
N ASP A 59 -9.21 -2.69 5.85
CA ASP A 59 -8.29 -2.18 6.85
C ASP A 59 -6.85 -2.46 6.41
N CYS A 60 -6.01 -1.43 6.50
CA CYS A 60 -4.64 -1.47 6.04
C CYS A 60 -3.66 -1.33 7.22
N GLY A 61 -2.41 -1.74 6.98
CA GLY A 61 -1.36 -1.77 8.00
C GLY A 61 -1.11 -3.17 8.55
N ARG A 62 -0.07 -3.27 9.38
CA ARG A 62 0.34 -4.51 10.04
C ARG A 62 0.01 -4.39 11.53
N ASN A 63 -0.78 -5.32 12.05
CA ASN A 63 -1.25 -5.27 13.44
C ASN A 63 -1.92 -3.93 13.82
N GLY A 64 -2.66 -3.34 12.87
CA GLY A 64 -3.39 -2.09 13.07
C GLY A 64 -2.57 -0.80 12.96
N LYS A 65 -1.29 -0.87 12.55
CA LYS A 65 -0.43 0.32 12.37
C LYS A 65 0.40 0.28 11.08
N PRO A 66 0.91 1.43 10.62
CA PRO A 66 1.85 1.47 9.49
C PRO A 66 3.11 0.66 9.80
N CYS A 67 3.63 -0.05 8.79
CA CYS A 67 4.87 -0.79 8.91
C CYS A 67 5.73 -0.55 7.66
N TYR A 68 6.90 0.06 7.84
CA TYR A 68 7.87 0.32 6.77
C TYR A 68 8.88 -0.82 6.68
N PHE A 69 9.02 -1.43 5.52
CA PHE A 69 10.08 -2.41 5.23
C PHE A 69 11.13 -1.73 4.38
N CYS A 70 12.36 -1.64 4.89
CA CYS A 70 13.45 -0.93 4.24
C CYS A 70 13.87 -1.64 2.94
N GLY A 71 13.63 -1.00 1.80
CA GLY A 71 14.13 -1.46 0.52
C GLY A 71 15.57 -0.98 0.23
N PRO A 72 16.29 -1.65 -0.69
CA PRO A 72 17.67 -1.30 -1.04
C PRO A 72 17.83 0.06 -1.74
N TYR A 73 16.73 0.65 -2.21
CA TYR A 73 16.73 1.93 -2.94
C TYR A 73 15.98 3.04 -2.19
N ASP A 74 15.51 2.76 -0.97
CA ASP A 74 14.75 3.73 -0.21
C ASP A 74 15.66 4.78 0.45
N ASP A 75 15.05 5.89 0.87
CA ASP A 75 15.64 6.82 1.83
C ASP A 75 14.92 6.62 3.17
N PRO A 76 15.47 5.78 4.08
CA PRO A 76 14.81 5.47 5.34
C PRO A 76 14.62 6.70 6.21
N LYS A 77 15.55 7.67 6.17
CA LYS A 77 15.46 8.89 6.99
C LYS A 77 14.24 9.71 6.57
N LYS A 78 14.02 9.84 5.27
CA LYS A 78 12.86 10.57 4.74
C LYS A 78 11.55 9.86 5.10
N ILE A 79 11.50 8.53 4.95
CA ILE A 79 10.29 7.75 5.21
C ILE A 79 9.90 7.78 6.69
N LEU A 80 10.87 7.54 7.58
CA LEU A 80 10.64 7.57 9.03
C LEU A 80 10.24 8.98 9.49
N LYS A 81 10.84 10.03 8.91
CA LYS A 81 10.42 11.40 9.19
C LYS A 81 8.96 11.65 8.80
N THR A 82 8.54 11.24 7.60
CA THR A 82 7.14 11.38 7.16
C THR A 82 6.18 10.65 8.09
N LEU A 83 6.50 9.44 8.52
CA LEU A 83 5.67 8.69 9.47
C LEU A 83 5.59 9.39 10.83
N THR A 84 6.72 9.82 11.39
CA THR A 84 6.75 10.56 12.67
C THR A 84 5.93 11.85 12.60
N GLU A 85 5.99 12.59 11.49
CA GLU A 85 5.23 13.84 11.31
C GLU A 85 3.72 13.61 11.19
N ASN A 86 3.27 12.49 10.61
CA ASN A 86 1.84 12.25 10.33
C ASN A 86 1.13 11.42 11.40
N VAL A 87 1.81 10.43 12.00
CA VAL A 87 1.20 9.54 13.01
C VAL A 87 1.86 9.61 14.38
N GLY A 88 3.02 10.26 14.51
CA GLY A 88 3.76 10.37 15.77
C GLY A 88 4.72 9.21 16.03
N GLU A 89 5.73 9.48 16.85
CA GLU A 89 6.72 8.48 17.28
C GLU A 89 6.05 7.35 18.08
N GLY A 90 6.43 6.09 17.82
CA GLY A 90 5.85 4.90 18.46
C GLY A 90 4.55 4.39 17.84
N ASN A 91 3.95 5.13 16.90
CA ASN A 91 2.69 4.76 16.24
C ASN A 91 2.87 4.05 14.88
N PHE A 92 4.10 3.66 14.55
CA PHE A 92 4.43 2.86 13.37
C PHE A 92 5.58 1.90 13.67
N ASP A 93 5.65 0.80 12.91
CA ASP A 93 6.76 -0.15 12.96
C ASP A 93 7.69 0.04 11.75
N TYR A 94 8.93 -0.43 11.87
CA TYR A 94 9.83 -0.52 10.74
C TYR A 94 10.74 -1.74 10.84
N VAL A 95 11.13 -2.29 9.69
CA VAL A 95 12.07 -3.40 9.56
C VAL A 95 13.23 -2.90 8.71
N ILE A 96 14.40 -2.78 9.32
CA ILE A 96 15.65 -2.47 8.61
C ILE A 96 16.35 -3.81 8.38
N GLU A 97 16.37 -4.30 7.14
CA GLU A 97 17.35 -5.33 6.80
C GLU A 97 18.73 -4.66 6.79
N GLY A 98 19.65 -5.20 7.60
CA GLY A 98 21.02 -4.72 7.74
C GLY A 98 21.96 -5.30 6.69
#